data_AF-A0A1Z5L6J2-F1
#
_entry.id   AF-A0A1Z5L6J2-F1
#
_cell.length_a   1.000
_cell.length_b   1.000
_cell.length_c   1.000
_cell.angle_alpha   90.00
_cell.angle_beta   90.00
_cell.angle_gamma   90.00
#
_symmetry.space_group_name_H-M   'P 1'
#
loop_
_entity.id
_entity.type
_entity.pdbx_description
1 polymer ?
#
loop_
_entity_poly.entity_id
_entity_poly.type
_entity_poly.pdbx_seq_one_letter_code
_entity_poly.pdbx_strand_id
1 'polypeptide(L)'
;MPATRSRRKTVFRSRAQQCSFCHEPVDEDCCTLYGEAVQAKTFVGHYFCMLFSCGLNQNGDPDEDSLRGFSEKDVLQELKRGSRLRCSYCKGYGATVGCSRKTCNRKFHLPCGMKRDCLFQYYDEFGAWCPDHRPRQNLVPSQNSTDATCLICMNSLDPRPSVNIILTPCCRQSLHRKCVQEQASSAGCHFFKCCHCANKESFQQEMLVCGIYIPEKDAAWEQEPNAYSDLLYVYKQCDAARCMCPKGKSYSKNNDPNWEVVRCHVCGSKGVHVACGNLRRDSADNHQWMCTECRAVVASVEQETAEEQEATEEEEAAEKPTPSVTPPPKERKIEYIIVSDDDEDGKDDERNDDDDDEVTILAEYNPPKARKSAKSSDPTYFVLHHSNVYIIPSGSSS
;
A
#
# COMPACT_ATOMS: atom_id res chain seq x y z
N MET A 1 -28.64 35.18 -31.05
CA MET A 1 -27.78 34.52 -30.04
C MET A 1 -26.83 33.57 -30.75
N PRO A 2 -25.49 33.78 -30.70
CA PRO A 2 -24.52 32.91 -31.36
C PRO A 2 -24.27 31.63 -30.53
N ALA A 3 -24.07 30.49 -31.20
CA ALA A 3 -23.76 29.22 -30.54
C ALA A 3 -22.31 29.18 -30.03
N THR A 4 -22.10 28.74 -28.80
CA THR A 4 -20.78 28.63 -28.16
C THR A 4 -19.99 27.46 -28.73
N ARG A 5 -19.10 27.76 -29.69
CA ARG A 5 -18.24 26.77 -30.37
C ARG A 5 -17.18 26.21 -29.41
N SER A 6 -17.49 25.07 -28.78
CA SER A 6 -16.57 24.37 -27.88
C SER A 6 -15.19 24.16 -28.51
N ARG A 7 -14.14 24.62 -27.83
CA ARG A 7 -12.74 24.40 -28.22
C ARG A 7 -12.36 22.95 -27.94
N ARG A 8 -12.58 22.06 -28.92
CA ARG A 8 -11.88 20.77 -28.97
C ARG A 8 -10.37 21.05 -28.88
N LYS A 9 -9.71 20.59 -27.81
CA LYS A 9 -8.26 20.58 -27.72
C LYS A 9 -7.73 19.77 -28.90
N THR A 10 -7.05 20.43 -29.84
CA THR A 10 -6.44 19.75 -30.98
C THR A 10 -5.26 18.93 -30.47
N VAL A 11 -5.43 17.61 -30.39
CA VAL A 11 -4.34 16.67 -30.08
C VAL A 11 -3.27 16.82 -31.15
N PHE A 12 -2.20 17.52 -30.80
CA PHE A 12 -1.11 17.81 -31.72
C PHE A 12 -0.27 16.54 -31.85
N ARG A 13 -0.52 15.76 -32.92
CA ARG A 13 0.28 14.59 -33.28
C ARG A 13 1.68 15.02 -33.72
N SER A 14 2.54 15.34 -32.76
CA SER A 14 3.97 15.49 -32.97
C SER A 14 4.58 14.17 -33.47
N ARG A 15 5.70 14.25 -34.19
CA ARG A 15 6.57 13.07 -34.36
C ARG A 15 6.95 12.57 -32.97
N ALA A 16 6.90 11.25 -32.75
CA ALA A 16 7.41 10.64 -31.52
C ALA A 16 8.83 11.15 -31.27
N GLN A 17 9.04 11.83 -30.14
CA GLN A 17 10.36 12.31 -29.76
C GLN A 17 11.19 11.10 -29.33
N GLN A 18 12.47 11.08 -29.66
CA GLN A 18 13.36 9.99 -29.23
C GLN A 18 14.08 10.40 -27.94
N CYS A 19 14.23 9.45 -27.02
CA CYS A 19 14.94 9.69 -25.78
C CYS A 19 16.41 10.01 -26.08
N SER A 20 16.90 11.15 -25.59
CA SER A 20 18.26 11.65 -25.86
C SER A 20 19.36 10.72 -25.33
N PHE A 21 19.02 9.86 -24.36
CA PHE A 21 19.90 8.86 -23.77
C PHE A 21 19.86 7.50 -24.49
N CYS A 22 18.67 6.92 -24.71
CA CYS A 22 18.53 5.55 -25.20
C CYS A 22 18.02 5.40 -26.64
N HIS A 23 17.61 6.50 -27.28
CA HIS A 23 17.15 6.62 -28.67
C HIS A 23 15.89 5.80 -29.05
N GLU A 24 15.35 5.01 -28.13
CA GLU A 24 13.96 4.52 -28.17
C GLU A 24 12.97 5.72 -28.22
N PRO A 25 11.73 5.53 -28.73
CA PRO A 25 10.67 6.52 -28.67
C PRO A 25 10.32 6.94 -27.23
N VAL A 26 9.74 8.13 -27.08
CA VAL A 26 9.11 8.63 -25.85
C VAL A 26 7.61 8.70 -26.11
N ASP A 27 6.93 7.62 -25.75
CA ASP A 27 5.49 7.41 -25.84
C ASP A 27 4.98 6.74 -24.54
N GLU A 28 3.67 6.54 -24.42
CA GLU A 28 2.99 6.10 -23.19
C GLU A 28 3.40 4.67 -22.79
N ASP A 29 3.57 3.77 -23.76
CA ASP A 29 4.10 2.42 -23.58
C ASP A 29 5.55 2.44 -23.04
N CYS A 30 6.42 3.27 -23.64
CA CYS A 30 7.80 3.41 -23.21
C CYS A 30 7.92 4.09 -21.83
N CYS A 31 7.08 5.09 -21.53
CA CYS A 31 7.07 5.76 -20.23
C CYS A 31 6.67 4.82 -19.08
N THR A 32 5.80 3.83 -19.35
CA THR A 32 5.42 2.79 -18.37
C THR A 32 6.61 1.90 -17.96
N LEU A 33 7.62 1.74 -18.82
CA LEU A 33 8.81 0.90 -18.57
C LEU A 33 10.06 1.70 -18.16
N TYR A 34 10.21 2.93 -18.66
CA TYR A 34 11.43 3.74 -18.49
C TYR A 34 11.20 4.99 -17.63
N GLY A 35 10.03 5.13 -17.02
CA GLY A 35 9.63 6.31 -16.25
C GLY A 35 9.13 7.43 -17.17
N GLU A 36 8.46 8.41 -16.57
CA GLU A 36 7.77 9.50 -17.27
C GLU A 36 8.65 10.29 -18.26
N ALA A 37 7.99 10.93 -19.22
CA ALA A 37 8.64 11.80 -20.20
C ALA A 37 9.10 13.10 -19.56
N VAL A 38 10.43 13.29 -19.46
CA VAL A 38 11.05 14.53 -19.01
C VAL A 38 11.48 15.34 -20.23
N GLN A 39 11.04 16.59 -20.31
CA GLN A 39 11.29 17.47 -21.46
C GLN A 39 11.81 18.84 -21.02
N ALA A 40 12.98 19.21 -21.57
CA ALA A 40 13.51 20.57 -21.50
C ALA A 40 13.36 21.28 -22.86
N LYS A 41 13.90 22.50 -22.97
CA LYS A 41 13.94 23.25 -24.24
C LYS A 41 14.91 22.61 -25.24
N THR A 42 15.93 21.90 -24.76
CA THR A 42 17.03 21.35 -25.58
C THR A 42 17.03 19.83 -25.73
N PHE A 43 16.30 19.08 -24.90
CA PHE A 43 16.28 17.62 -24.92
C PHE A 43 14.92 17.03 -24.49
N VAL A 44 14.68 15.77 -24.86
CA VAL A 44 13.61 14.92 -24.31
C VAL A 44 14.24 13.62 -23.81
N GLY A 45 13.76 13.08 -22.69
CA GLY A 45 14.26 11.84 -22.08
C GLY A 45 13.19 11.09 -21.30
N HIS A 46 13.51 9.85 -20.91
CA HIS A 46 12.73 9.09 -19.93
C HIS A 46 13.35 9.32 -18.56
N TYR A 47 12.53 9.48 -17.51
CA TYR A 47 13.02 9.78 -16.16
C TYR A 47 14.06 8.77 -15.67
N PHE A 48 13.84 7.46 -15.82
CA PHE A 48 14.81 6.47 -15.35
C PHE A 48 16.11 6.43 -16.21
N CYS A 49 16.08 6.88 -17.47
CA CYS A 49 17.31 7.05 -18.25
C CYS A 49 18.22 8.17 -17.68
N MET A 50 17.62 9.18 -17.04
CA MET A 50 18.34 10.21 -16.28
C MET A 50 18.72 9.69 -14.89
N LEU A 51 17.80 9.04 -14.18
CA LEU A 51 18.00 8.53 -12.81
C LEU A 51 19.19 7.57 -12.70
N PHE A 52 19.33 6.62 -13.63
CA PHE A 52 20.44 5.66 -13.66
C PHE A 52 21.69 6.16 -14.42
N SER A 53 21.72 7.41 -14.89
CA SER A 53 22.89 7.99 -15.57
C SER A 53 24.00 8.31 -14.58
N CYS A 54 25.11 7.54 -14.61
CA CYS A 54 26.07 7.55 -13.51
C CYS A 54 26.86 8.86 -13.31
N GLY A 55 26.76 9.82 -14.24
CA GLY A 55 27.30 11.18 -14.12
C GLY A 55 26.30 12.26 -13.70
N LEU A 56 25.03 11.92 -13.45
CA LEU A 56 24.03 12.85 -12.91
C LEU A 56 23.88 12.73 -11.39
N ASN A 57 23.47 13.85 -10.79
CA ASN A 57 23.02 13.99 -9.40
C ASN A 57 21.78 14.89 -9.41
N GLN A 58 20.84 14.67 -8.48
CA GLN A 58 19.67 15.54 -8.32
C GLN A 58 20.04 16.80 -7.52
N ASN A 59 20.69 17.74 -8.20
CA ASN A 59 21.14 19.04 -7.69
C ASN A 59 20.39 20.22 -8.39
N GLY A 60 19.21 19.96 -8.95
CA GLY A 60 18.33 20.99 -9.51
C GLY A 60 17.74 21.89 -8.42
N ASP A 61 17.11 22.97 -8.86
CA ASP A 61 16.42 23.90 -7.97
C ASP A 61 15.12 23.25 -7.43
N PRO A 62 14.87 23.21 -6.11
CA PRO A 62 13.61 22.72 -5.55
C PRO A 62 12.37 23.47 -6.08
N ASP A 63 12.52 24.75 -6.44
CA ASP A 63 11.43 25.57 -6.95
C ASP A 63 11.19 25.37 -8.48
N GLU A 64 12.09 24.69 -9.20
CA GLU A 64 11.97 24.35 -10.63
C GLU A 64 11.87 22.82 -10.89
N ASP A 65 10.90 22.11 -10.27
CA ASP A 65 10.67 20.66 -10.45
C ASP A 65 10.32 20.19 -11.90
N SER A 66 10.37 21.10 -12.88
CA SER A 66 10.23 20.83 -14.32
C SER A 66 11.08 19.66 -14.86
N LEU A 67 12.15 19.27 -14.16
CA LEU A 67 13.06 18.18 -14.52
C LEU A 67 13.32 17.19 -13.37
N ARG A 68 12.40 17.04 -12.39
CA ARG A 68 12.50 16.09 -11.26
C ARG A 68 13.83 16.19 -10.49
N GLY A 69 14.17 17.41 -10.10
CA GLY A 69 15.40 17.72 -9.37
C GLY A 69 16.71 17.62 -10.18
N PHE A 70 16.69 17.50 -11.52
CA PHE A 70 17.89 17.57 -12.36
C PHE A 70 18.07 18.96 -13.02
N SER A 71 19.30 19.46 -13.12
CA SER A 71 19.59 20.69 -13.88
C SER A 71 19.77 20.41 -15.38
N GLU A 72 19.14 21.19 -16.27
CA GLU A 72 19.33 21.11 -17.74
C GLU A 72 20.82 21.18 -18.13
N LYS A 73 21.60 22.00 -17.42
CA LYS A 73 23.05 22.15 -17.61
C LYS A 73 23.82 20.84 -17.37
N ASP A 74 23.44 20.08 -16.34
CA ASP A 74 24.14 18.85 -15.98
C ASP A 74 23.66 17.68 -16.85
N VAL A 75 22.37 17.66 -17.23
CA VAL A 75 21.84 16.74 -18.26
C VAL A 75 22.56 16.92 -19.60
N LEU A 76 22.78 18.16 -20.05
CA LEU A 76 23.52 18.43 -21.29
C LEU A 76 25.00 18.02 -21.21
N GLN A 77 25.64 18.17 -20.04
CA GLN A 77 26.99 17.66 -19.81
C GLN A 77 27.03 16.12 -19.83
N GLU A 78 26.03 15.45 -19.24
CA GLU A 78 25.93 13.99 -19.21
C GLU A 78 25.65 13.43 -20.61
N LEU A 79 24.76 14.04 -21.39
CA LEU A 79 24.53 13.66 -22.80
C LEU A 79 25.82 13.82 -23.62
N LYS A 80 26.59 14.89 -23.40
CA LYS A 80 27.91 15.09 -24.02
C LYS A 80 28.92 14.02 -23.57
N ARG A 81 28.91 13.57 -22.32
CA ARG A 81 29.72 12.41 -21.86
C ARG A 81 29.25 11.12 -22.55
N GLY A 82 27.95 10.84 -22.53
CA GLY A 82 27.28 9.68 -23.10
C GLY A 82 27.54 9.47 -24.58
N SER A 83 27.65 10.56 -25.36
CA SER A 83 28.02 10.53 -26.79
C SER A 83 29.32 9.77 -27.08
N ARG A 84 30.23 9.65 -26.09
CA ARG A 84 31.53 8.97 -26.21
C ARG A 84 31.50 7.54 -25.65
N LEU A 85 30.39 7.09 -25.06
CA LEU A 85 30.26 5.81 -24.36
C LEU A 85 29.47 4.80 -25.20
N ARG A 86 30.13 3.69 -25.59
CA ARG A 86 29.46 2.59 -26.31
C ARG A 86 28.83 1.59 -25.35
N CYS A 87 27.61 1.16 -25.69
CA CYS A 87 26.85 0.15 -24.97
C CYS A 87 27.52 -1.22 -25.06
N SER A 88 27.64 -1.91 -23.92
CA SER A 88 28.20 -3.27 -23.82
C SER A 88 27.42 -4.27 -24.66
N TYR A 89 26.12 -4.03 -24.84
CA TYR A 89 25.18 -4.93 -25.51
C TYR A 89 24.97 -4.54 -26.98
N CYS A 90 24.31 -3.40 -27.27
CA CYS A 90 23.99 -2.98 -28.65
C CYS A 90 25.14 -2.28 -29.41
N LYS A 91 26.28 -2.01 -28.76
CA LYS A 91 27.48 -1.33 -29.29
C LYS A 91 27.31 0.13 -29.76
N GLY A 92 26.08 0.64 -29.87
CA GLY A 92 25.79 2.06 -30.12
C GLY A 92 26.26 3.00 -29.00
N TYR A 93 26.38 4.29 -29.31
CA TYR A 93 26.75 5.35 -28.37
C TYR A 93 25.57 5.79 -27.47
N GLY A 94 25.81 6.65 -26.48
CA GLY A 94 24.78 7.13 -25.54
C GLY A 94 24.69 6.33 -24.22
N ALA A 95 25.57 5.35 -24.01
CA ALA A 95 25.49 4.42 -22.88
C ALA A 95 26.00 5.04 -21.56
N THR A 96 25.18 5.84 -20.90
CA THR A 96 25.51 6.57 -19.66
C THR A 96 25.39 5.73 -18.38
N VAL A 97 24.51 4.72 -18.33
CA VAL A 97 24.38 3.81 -17.19
C VAL A 97 25.63 2.93 -17.10
N GLY A 98 26.19 2.80 -15.89
CA GLY A 98 27.34 1.94 -15.60
C GLY A 98 27.02 0.94 -14.50
N CYS A 99 27.74 -0.18 -14.45
CA CYS A 99 27.58 -1.13 -13.35
C CYS A 99 28.20 -0.60 -12.04
N SER A 100 27.44 -0.61 -10.94
CA SER A 100 27.87 -0.15 -9.60
C SER A 100 29.01 -0.97 -8.97
N ARG A 101 29.34 -2.15 -9.51
CA ARG A 101 30.55 -2.89 -9.14
C ARG A 101 31.78 -2.10 -9.61
N LYS A 102 32.52 -1.49 -8.68
CA LYS A 102 33.67 -0.58 -8.94
C LYS A 102 34.72 -1.09 -9.95
N THR A 103 34.91 -2.40 -10.08
CA THR A 103 35.85 -3.04 -11.04
C THR A 103 35.23 -3.32 -12.42
N CYS A 104 33.94 -3.08 -12.63
CA CYS A 104 33.20 -3.48 -13.82
C CYS A 104 33.05 -2.34 -14.83
N ASN A 105 33.82 -2.40 -15.92
CA ASN A 105 33.77 -1.40 -17.00
C ASN A 105 32.52 -1.47 -17.92
N ARG A 106 31.53 -2.33 -17.61
CA ARG A 106 30.30 -2.44 -18.41
C ARG A 106 29.42 -1.19 -18.27
N LYS A 107 29.09 -0.61 -19.42
CA LYS A 107 28.17 0.52 -19.60
C LYS A 107 27.05 0.14 -20.56
N PHE A 108 25.85 0.67 -20.39
CA PHE A 108 24.69 0.33 -21.22
C PHE A 108 23.65 1.46 -21.22
N HIS A 109 22.69 1.39 -22.14
CA HIS A 109 21.43 2.13 -22.03
C HIS A 109 20.49 1.39 -21.09
N LEU A 110 19.60 2.09 -20.37
CA LEU A 110 18.58 1.47 -19.52
C LEU A 110 17.78 0.37 -20.25
N PRO A 111 17.15 0.61 -21.43
CA PRO A 111 16.45 -0.45 -22.18
C PRO A 111 17.35 -1.62 -22.57
N CYS A 112 18.61 -1.35 -22.94
CA CYS A 112 19.57 -2.41 -23.28
C CYS A 112 19.99 -3.26 -22.08
N GLY A 113 19.97 -2.69 -20.86
CA GLY A 113 20.20 -3.44 -19.63
C GLY A 113 18.98 -4.26 -19.22
N MET A 114 17.77 -3.69 -19.31
CA MET A 114 16.51 -4.41 -19.02
C MET A 114 16.32 -5.60 -19.97
N LYS A 115 16.57 -5.41 -21.28
CA LYS A 115 16.58 -6.47 -22.32
C LYS A 115 17.74 -7.49 -22.15
N ARG A 116 18.52 -7.41 -21.06
CA ARG A 116 19.70 -8.24 -20.73
C ARG A 116 19.83 -8.48 -19.22
N ASP A 117 18.71 -8.61 -18.50
CA ASP A 117 18.61 -9.03 -17.10
C ASP A 117 19.46 -8.22 -16.09
N CYS A 118 19.80 -6.97 -16.45
CA CYS A 118 20.46 -6.05 -15.53
C CYS A 118 19.47 -5.65 -14.41
N LEU A 119 19.97 -5.58 -13.19
CA LEU A 119 19.20 -5.10 -12.05
C LEU A 119 19.30 -3.58 -11.96
N PHE A 120 18.17 -2.94 -11.65
CA PHE A 120 18.06 -1.51 -11.40
C PHE A 120 17.40 -1.33 -10.04
N GLN A 121 18.08 -0.66 -9.13
CA GLN A 121 17.64 -0.44 -7.74
C GLN A 121 17.18 1.00 -7.60
N TYR A 122 15.91 1.20 -7.24
CA TYR A 122 15.25 2.50 -7.25
C TYR A 122 15.35 3.24 -5.90
N TYR A 123 16.47 3.06 -5.20
CA TYR A 123 16.73 3.63 -3.87
C TYR A 123 18.23 4.00 -3.72
N ASP A 124 18.56 4.74 -2.66
CA ASP A 124 19.91 5.26 -2.33
C ASP A 124 20.63 5.90 -3.53
N GLU A 125 21.75 5.31 -3.99
CA GLU A 125 22.55 5.82 -5.11
C GLU A 125 22.00 5.46 -6.51
N PHE A 126 20.79 4.91 -6.60
CA PHE A 126 20.18 4.38 -7.83
C PHE A 126 21.07 3.33 -8.53
N GLY A 127 21.36 2.25 -7.81
CA GLY A 127 22.33 1.22 -8.23
C GLY A 127 21.91 0.44 -9.49
N ALA A 128 22.82 0.29 -10.45
CA ALA A 128 22.60 -0.52 -11.66
C ALA A 128 23.64 -1.65 -11.75
N TRP A 129 23.20 -2.88 -12.03
CA TRP A 129 24.06 -4.06 -11.98
C TRP A 129 23.90 -4.95 -13.21
N CYS A 130 25.01 -5.29 -13.89
CA CYS A 130 24.99 -6.28 -14.98
C CYS A 130 24.78 -7.72 -14.43
N PRO A 131 24.40 -8.70 -15.26
CA PRO A 131 24.00 -10.05 -14.79
C PRO A 131 25.02 -10.79 -13.92
N ASP A 132 26.32 -10.62 -14.21
CA ASP A 132 27.42 -11.24 -13.44
C ASP A 132 27.59 -10.61 -12.04
N HIS A 133 27.06 -9.40 -11.82
CA HIS A 133 27.25 -8.62 -10.61
C HIS A 133 25.95 -8.25 -9.88
N ARG A 134 24.78 -8.56 -10.44
CA ARG A 134 23.49 -8.30 -9.76
C ARG A 134 23.41 -9.09 -8.45
N PRO A 135 22.89 -8.48 -7.37
CA PRO A 135 22.39 -9.19 -6.21
C PRO A 135 21.52 -10.40 -6.59
N ARG A 136 21.56 -11.43 -5.75
CA ARG A 136 20.72 -12.63 -5.83
C ARG A 136 20.21 -12.92 -4.42
N GLN A 137 18.95 -13.29 -4.31
CA GLN A 137 18.39 -13.71 -3.03
C GLN A 137 19.02 -15.03 -2.60
N ASN A 138 19.50 -15.11 -1.36
CA ASN A 138 20.01 -16.34 -0.76
C ASN A 138 18.94 -16.95 0.16
N LEU A 139 17.77 -17.22 -0.41
CA LEU A 139 16.58 -17.71 0.28
C LEU A 139 16.13 -19.04 -0.33
N VAL A 140 15.72 -19.97 0.53
CA VAL A 140 15.08 -21.24 0.13
C VAL A 140 13.56 -21.01 0.06
N PRO A 141 12.85 -21.44 -1.01
CA PRO A 141 11.40 -21.34 -1.09
C PRO A 141 10.68 -22.10 0.04
N SER A 142 9.47 -21.63 0.39
CA SER A 142 8.55 -22.40 1.24
C SER A 142 7.91 -23.56 0.46
N GLN A 143 7.66 -23.37 -0.84
CA GLN A 143 7.09 -24.36 -1.77
C GLN A 143 8.21 -24.97 -2.60
N ASN A 144 8.44 -26.29 -2.48
CA ASN A 144 9.42 -27.04 -3.29
C ASN A 144 8.77 -27.91 -4.39
N SER A 145 7.47 -27.73 -4.64
CA SER A 145 6.69 -28.48 -5.62
C SER A 145 6.85 -27.94 -7.05
N THR A 146 6.52 -28.77 -8.04
CA THR A 146 6.35 -28.35 -9.44
C THR A 146 5.11 -27.48 -9.66
N ASP A 147 4.20 -27.49 -8.69
CA ASP A 147 2.84 -26.97 -8.82
C ASP A 147 2.68 -25.64 -8.05
N ALA A 148 3.80 -25.00 -7.72
CA ALA A 148 3.85 -23.73 -6.99
C ALA A 148 3.19 -22.61 -7.81
N THR A 149 2.35 -21.80 -7.16
CA THR A 149 1.57 -20.72 -7.78
C THR A 149 1.93 -19.35 -7.22
N CYS A 150 1.81 -18.32 -8.06
CA CYS A 150 2.03 -16.93 -7.67
C CYS A 150 0.80 -16.39 -6.95
N LEU A 151 0.91 -16.09 -5.64
CA LEU A 151 -0.21 -15.60 -4.81
C LEU A 151 -0.84 -14.26 -5.27
N ILE A 152 -0.24 -13.55 -6.24
CA ILE A 152 -0.79 -12.31 -6.82
C ILE A 152 -1.64 -12.58 -8.07
N CYS A 153 -1.33 -13.61 -8.87
CA CYS A 153 -1.98 -13.86 -10.17
C CYS A 153 -2.47 -15.30 -10.39
N MET A 154 -2.33 -16.16 -9.37
CA MET A 154 -2.72 -17.58 -9.30
C MET A 154 -2.15 -18.53 -10.38
N ASN A 155 -1.41 -18.00 -11.35
CA ASN A 155 -0.67 -18.78 -12.34
C ASN A 155 0.52 -19.53 -11.71
N SER A 156 0.88 -20.67 -12.28
CA SER A 156 2.02 -21.49 -11.88
C SER A 156 3.38 -20.80 -12.15
N LEU A 157 4.40 -21.21 -11.39
CA LEU A 157 5.78 -20.74 -11.52
C LEU A 157 6.80 -21.82 -11.12
N ASP A 158 8.05 -21.63 -11.53
CA ASP A 158 9.19 -22.28 -10.89
C ASP A 158 9.45 -21.57 -9.55
N PRO A 159 9.39 -22.25 -8.38
CA PRO A 159 9.56 -21.57 -7.10
C PRO A 159 10.99 -21.07 -6.86
N ARG A 160 11.98 -21.49 -7.66
CA ARG A 160 13.40 -21.15 -7.44
C ARG A 160 13.68 -19.66 -7.73
N PRO A 161 14.44 -18.95 -6.86
CA PRO A 161 14.79 -17.55 -7.08
C PRO A 161 15.50 -17.34 -8.42
N SER A 162 15.09 -16.35 -9.21
CA SER A 162 15.64 -16.12 -10.55
C SER A 162 15.67 -14.63 -10.92
N VAL A 163 15.72 -14.31 -12.22
CA VAL A 163 15.48 -12.94 -12.70
C VAL A 163 13.99 -12.61 -12.62
N ASN A 164 13.11 -13.58 -12.90
CA ASN A 164 11.67 -13.40 -13.05
C ASN A 164 10.86 -13.84 -11.82
N ILE A 165 11.50 -14.54 -10.86
CA ILE A 165 10.89 -15.03 -9.63
C ILE A 165 11.63 -14.42 -8.44
N ILE A 166 10.87 -13.81 -7.52
CA ILE A 166 11.35 -13.20 -6.28
C ILE A 166 10.66 -13.91 -5.12
N LEU A 167 11.41 -14.19 -4.05
CA LEU A 167 10.89 -14.72 -2.79
C LEU A 167 10.60 -13.58 -1.80
N THR A 168 9.53 -13.73 -1.03
CA THR A 168 9.29 -12.86 0.13
C THR A 168 10.29 -13.20 1.25
N PRO A 169 10.91 -12.21 1.93
CA PRO A 169 11.88 -12.49 2.99
C PRO A 169 11.20 -13.03 4.25
N CYS A 170 10.01 -12.50 4.56
CA CYS A 170 9.21 -12.79 5.74
C CYS A 170 8.61 -14.20 5.76
N CYS A 171 8.14 -14.70 4.62
CA CYS A 171 7.40 -15.97 4.55
C CYS A 171 7.81 -16.90 3.39
N ARG A 172 8.89 -16.57 2.66
CA ARG A 172 9.53 -17.41 1.62
C ARG A 172 8.59 -17.88 0.51
N GLN A 173 7.53 -17.12 0.25
CA GLN A 173 6.61 -17.36 -0.85
C GLN A 173 7.21 -16.86 -2.16
N SER A 174 7.12 -17.66 -3.21
CA SER A 174 7.67 -17.33 -4.54
C SER A 174 6.64 -16.58 -5.38
N LEU A 175 7.04 -15.44 -5.95
CA LEU A 175 6.17 -14.53 -6.68
C LEU A 175 6.80 -14.13 -8.02
N HIS A 176 5.97 -13.96 -9.05
CA HIS A 176 6.39 -13.37 -10.31
C HIS A 176 6.84 -11.92 -10.11
N ARG A 177 8.09 -11.59 -10.48
CA ARG A 177 8.66 -10.23 -10.45
C ARG A 177 7.71 -9.21 -11.08
N LYS A 178 7.13 -9.54 -12.23
CA LYS A 178 6.18 -8.67 -12.93
C LYS A 178 4.98 -8.35 -12.05
N CYS A 179 4.34 -9.35 -11.45
CA CYS A 179 3.17 -9.16 -10.61
C CYS A 179 3.50 -8.41 -9.31
N VAL A 180 4.69 -8.62 -8.73
CA VAL A 180 5.18 -7.82 -7.59
C VAL A 180 5.38 -6.35 -8.00
N GLN A 181 5.91 -6.09 -9.19
CA GLN A 181 6.06 -4.73 -9.72
C GLN A 181 4.71 -4.07 -10.02
N GLU A 182 3.75 -4.81 -10.57
CA GLU A 182 2.38 -4.32 -10.81
C GLU A 182 1.66 -4.03 -9.48
N GLN A 183 1.83 -4.88 -8.46
CA GLN A 183 1.32 -4.65 -7.11
C GLN A 183 1.93 -3.39 -6.48
N ALA A 184 3.25 -3.18 -6.58
CA ALA A 184 3.92 -1.97 -6.09
C ALA A 184 3.44 -0.71 -6.82
N SER A 185 3.34 -0.77 -8.15
CA SER A 185 2.85 0.34 -8.98
C SER A 185 1.38 0.68 -8.74
N SER A 186 0.57 -0.27 -8.25
CA SER A 186 -0.81 -0.04 -7.84
C SER A 186 -0.92 0.52 -6.42
N ALA A 187 -0.25 -0.10 -5.45
CA ALA A 187 -0.46 0.15 -4.01
C ALA A 187 0.37 1.31 -3.42
N GLY A 188 1.44 1.76 -4.11
CA GLY A 188 2.35 2.78 -3.59
C GLY A 188 3.12 2.36 -2.33
N CYS A 189 4.03 3.21 -1.84
CA CYS A 189 4.82 2.93 -0.64
C CYS A 189 3.99 2.79 0.64
N HIS A 190 2.77 3.36 0.70
CA HIS A 190 1.91 3.28 1.87
C HIS A 190 1.28 1.90 2.05
N PHE A 191 0.73 1.30 1.00
CA PHE A 191 -0.03 0.04 1.08
C PHE A 191 0.67 -1.20 0.51
N PHE A 192 1.79 -1.04 -0.21
CA PHE A 192 2.53 -2.19 -0.77
C PHE A 192 3.16 -3.05 0.34
N LYS A 193 2.51 -4.17 0.67
CA LYS A 193 2.91 -5.11 1.72
C LYS A 193 2.77 -6.56 1.24
N CYS A 194 3.38 -7.50 1.94
CA CYS A 194 3.36 -8.91 1.56
C CYS A 194 1.91 -9.45 1.51
N CYS A 195 1.48 -9.94 0.35
CA CYS A 195 0.12 -10.45 0.13
C CYS A 195 -0.25 -11.68 0.98
N HIS A 196 0.73 -12.39 1.56
CA HIS A 196 0.49 -13.61 2.34
C HIS A 196 0.45 -13.38 3.86
N CYS A 197 1.27 -12.47 4.39
CA CYS A 197 1.46 -12.27 5.84
C CYS A 197 1.40 -10.81 6.29
N ALA A 198 0.95 -9.91 5.41
CA ALA A 198 0.82 -8.46 5.63
C ALA A 198 2.10 -7.68 6.04
N ASN A 199 3.24 -8.33 6.28
CA ASN A 199 4.49 -7.65 6.62
C ASN A 199 4.88 -6.63 5.54
N LYS A 200 5.10 -5.38 5.97
CA LYS A 200 5.46 -4.25 5.10
C LYS A 200 6.97 -4.05 5.03
N GLU A 201 7.62 -3.81 6.16
CA GLU A 201 9.01 -3.35 6.27
C GLU A 201 10.03 -4.25 5.55
N SER A 202 10.21 -5.48 6.05
CA SER A 202 11.21 -6.41 5.48
C SER A 202 10.91 -6.74 4.02
N PHE A 203 9.61 -6.85 3.69
CA PHE A 203 9.15 -7.09 2.34
C PHE A 203 9.54 -5.93 1.41
N GLN A 204 9.19 -4.68 1.72
CA GLN A 204 9.56 -3.52 0.92
C GLN A 204 11.08 -3.38 0.77
N GLN A 205 11.84 -3.55 1.86
CA GLN A 205 13.30 -3.48 1.84
C GLN A 205 13.91 -4.52 0.86
N GLU A 206 13.50 -5.78 0.96
CA GLU A 206 13.97 -6.83 0.04
C GLU A 206 13.48 -6.61 -1.40
N MET A 207 12.29 -6.06 -1.60
CA MET A 207 11.78 -5.73 -2.93
C MET A 207 12.61 -4.60 -3.59
N LEU A 208 12.98 -3.56 -2.83
CA LEU A 208 13.90 -2.50 -3.28
C LEU A 208 15.29 -3.06 -3.61
N VAL A 209 15.88 -3.89 -2.74
CA VAL A 209 17.14 -4.60 -2.99
C VAL A 209 17.04 -5.46 -4.25
N CYS A 210 15.90 -6.15 -4.44
CA CYS A 210 15.55 -6.90 -5.64
C CYS A 210 15.15 -6.02 -6.84
N GLY A 211 15.25 -4.70 -6.77
CA GLY A 211 15.02 -3.78 -7.89
C GLY A 211 13.58 -3.67 -8.37
N ILE A 212 12.61 -3.85 -7.47
CA ILE A 212 11.23 -3.40 -7.68
C ILE A 212 11.20 -1.89 -7.44
N TYR A 213 10.55 -1.15 -8.34
CA TYR A 213 10.22 0.25 -8.12
C TYR A 213 8.99 0.35 -7.22
N ILE A 214 9.11 1.02 -6.07
CA ILE A 214 7.99 1.32 -5.18
C ILE A 214 7.77 2.83 -5.25
N PRO A 215 6.71 3.32 -5.91
CA PRO A 215 6.50 4.75 -6.07
C PRO A 215 5.95 5.38 -4.78
N GLU A 216 6.44 6.58 -4.46
CA GLU A 216 5.88 7.47 -3.45
C GLU A 216 4.62 8.16 -4.02
N LYS A 217 3.46 7.57 -3.76
CA LYS A 217 2.13 8.05 -4.14
C LYS A 217 1.03 7.31 -3.36
N ASP A 218 -0.18 7.86 -3.40
CA ASP A 218 -1.42 7.19 -2.98
C ASP A 218 -1.67 5.92 -3.81
N ALA A 219 -2.48 5.01 -3.29
CA ALA A 219 -2.86 3.81 -4.02
C ALA A 219 -3.84 4.14 -5.16
N ALA A 220 -3.77 3.37 -6.25
CA ALA A 220 -4.57 3.62 -7.44
C ALA A 220 -6.09 3.59 -7.17
N TRP A 221 -6.53 2.77 -6.22
CA TRP A 221 -7.94 2.66 -5.81
C TRP A 221 -8.44 3.83 -4.96
N GLU A 222 -7.55 4.61 -4.32
CA GLU A 222 -7.92 5.83 -3.58
C GLU A 222 -8.13 7.01 -4.53
N GLN A 223 -7.50 6.94 -5.71
CA GLN A 223 -7.53 7.94 -6.78
C GLN A 223 -8.65 7.68 -7.82
N GLU A 224 -9.45 6.62 -7.67
CA GLU A 224 -10.57 6.33 -8.57
C GLU A 224 -11.75 7.32 -8.37
N PRO A 225 -12.19 8.05 -9.40
CA PRO A 225 -13.28 9.01 -9.26
C PRO A 225 -14.59 8.33 -8.84
N ASN A 226 -15.09 8.68 -7.66
CA ASN A 226 -16.24 8.07 -6.98
C ASN A 226 -15.99 6.67 -6.37
N ALA A 227 -14.75 6.27 -6.07
CA ALA A 227 -14.44 5.00 -5.39
C ALA A 227 -15.32 4.70 -4.15
N TYR A 228 -15.74 5.75 -3.45
CA TYR A 228 -16.57 5.68 -2.24
C TYR A 228 -18.04 6.10 -2.44
N SER A 229 -18.54 6.32 -3.68
CA SER A 229 -19.95 6.70 -3.90
C SER A 229 -20.93 5.66 -3.38
N ASP A 230 -20.53 4.40 -3.41
CA ASP A 230 -21.40 3.28 -3.08
C ASP A 230 -21.44 3.07 -1.55
N LEU A 231 -20.40 3.50 -0.83
CA LEU A 231 -20.46 3.68 0.64
C LEU A 231 -21.38 4.86 1.02
N LEU A 232 -21.48 5.87 0.16
CA LEU A 232 -22.44 6.99 0.28
C LEU A 232 -23.84 6.64 -0.25
N TYR A 233 -24.06 5.44 -0.81
CA TYR A 233 -25.36 4.97 -1.29
C TYR A 233 -26.26 4.56 -0.10
N VAL A 234 -26.87 5.56 0.52
CA VAL A 234 -27.98 5.33 1.46
C VAL A 234 -29.21 4.88 0.65
N TYR A 235 -29.64 3.63 0.82
CA TYR A 235 -30.86 3.08 0.26
C TYR A 235 -32.09 3.94 0.65
N LYS A 236 -32.86 4.38 -0.35
CA LYS A 236 -33.92 5.41 -0.22
C LYS A 236 -35.26 5.02 -0.82
N GLN A 237 -35.50 3.72 -1.07
CA GLN A 237 -36.76 3.24 -1.61
C GLN A 237 -37.63 2.59 -0.53
N CYS A 238 -38.94 2.59 -0.74
CA CYS A 238 -39.92 1.97 0.13
C CYS A 238 -40.41 0.63 -0.47
N ASP A 239 -39.93 -0.48 0.09
CA ASP A 239 -40.23 -1.85 -0.33
C ASP A 239 -41.67 -2.28 -0.02
N ALA A 240 -42.38 -1.57 0.87
CA ALA A 240 -43.76 -1.88 1.28
C ALA A 240 -44.64 -2.30 0.10
N ALA A 241 -45.29 -3.47 0.20
CA ALA A 241 -46.10 -4.06 -0.87
C ALA A 241 -47.14 -3.07 -1.43
N ARG A 242 -47.76 -2.27 -0.54
CA ARG A 242 -48.57 -1.11 -0.91
C ARG A 242 -48.01 0.16 -0.27
N CYS A 243 -47.10 0.85 -0.96
CA CYS A 243 -46.61 2.16 -0.56
C CYS A 243 -47.75 3.20 -0.57
N MET A 244 -47.82 4.02 0.49
CA MET A 244 -48.83 5.07 0.67
C MET A 244 -48.33 6.48 0.31
N CYS A 245 -47.06 6.63 -0.09
CA CYS A 245 -46.49 7.93 -0.41
C CYS A 245 -47.05 8.48 -1.74
N PRO A 246 -47.68 9.67 -1.76
CA PRO A 246 -48.22 10.27 -2.99
C PRO A 246 -47.13 10.72 -3.98
N LYS A 247 -45.85 10.71 -3.56
CA LYS A 247 -44.67 10.98 -4.40
C LYS A 247 -43.95 9.70 -4.87
N GLY A 248 -44.54 8.52 -4.62
CA GLY A 248 -44.01 7.23 -5.05
C GLY A 248 -42.97 6.61 -4.11
N LYS A 249 -42.53 5.39 -4.46
CA LYS A 249 -41.64 4.57 -3.62
C LYS A 249 -40.22 5.14 -3.43
N SER A 250 -39.72 5.95 -4.35
CA SER A 250 -38.35 6.49 -4.34
C SER A 250 -38.21 7.89 -3.73
N TYR A 251 -39.31 8.51 -3.31
CA TYR A 251 -39.24 9.76 -2.54
C TYR A 251 -38.85 9.45 -1.10
N SER A 252 -37.78 10.04 -0.60
CA SER A 252 -37.43 10.07 0.83
C SER A 252 -37.11 11.50 1.23
N LYS A 253 -37.45 11.89 2.46
CA LYS A 253 -37.10 13.19 3.04
C LYS A 253 -36.72 13.00 4.50
N ASN A 254 -35.49 13.36 4.84
CA ASN A 254 -34.97 13.22 6.21
C ASN A 254 -35.83 14.01 7.23
N ASN A 255 -35.99 13.47 8.43
CA ASN A 255 -36.80 13.98 9.54
C ASN A 255 -38.30 14.19 9.24
N ASP A 256 -38.82 13.69 8.11
CA ASP A 256 -40.23 13.80 7.72
C ASP A 256 -41.06 12.68 8.40
N PRO A 257 -42.06 13.02 9.23
CA PRO A 257 -42.73 12.05 10.11
C PRO A 257 -43.53 10.97 9.40
N ASN A 258 -43.74 11.09 8.08
CA ASN A 258 -44.42 10.06 7.29
C ASN A 258 -43.52 9.48 6.19
N TRP A 259 -42.65 10.31 5.58
CA TRP A 259 -41.98 10.01 4.31
C TRP A 259 -40.45 9.94 4.38
N GLU A 260 -39.87 9.93 5.58
CA GLU A 260 -38.53 9.41 5.80
C GLU A 260 -38.51 7.89 5.52
N VAL A 261 -37.47 7.40 4.83
CA VAL A 261 -37.25 5.97 4.59
C VAL A 261 -36.31 5.42 5.65
N VAL A 262 -36.86 4.58 6.53
CA VAL A 262 -36.14 3.78 7.52
C VAL A 262 -35.57 2.54 6.81
N ARG A 263 -34.29 2.21 7.05
CA ARG A 263 -33.62 1.04 6.47
C ARG A 263 -33.69 -0.15 7.42
N CYS A 264 -33.62 -1.36 6.88
CA CYS A 264 -33.53 -2.57 7.69
C CYS A 264 -32.20 -2.59 8.47
N HIS A 265 -32.26 -2.73 9.79
CA HIS A 265 -31.07 -2.75 10.66
C HIS A 265 -30.08 -3.85 10.27
N VAL A 266 -30.58 -5.05 9.95
CA VAL A 266 -29.76 -6.25 9.70
C VAL A 266 -29.04 -6.20 8.36
N CYS A 267 -29.69 -5.77 7.27
CA CYS A 267 -29.12 -5.88 5.92
C CYS A 267 -28.87 -4.54 5.19
N GLY A 268 -29.38 -3.41 5.71
CA GLY A 268 -29.31 -2.07 5.10
C GLY A 268 -29.98 -1.88 3.72
N SER A 269 -30.31 -2.98 3.05
CA SER A 269 -30.60 -3.11 1.61
C SER A 269 -32.10 -3.16 1.28
N LYS A 270 -32.94 -2.99 2.30
CA LYS A 270 -34.40 -2.81 2.22
C LYS A 270 -34.79 -1.58 3.01
N GLY A 271 -35.84 -0.90 2.60
CA GLY A 271 -36.33 0.32 3.25
C GLY A 271 -37.85 0.40 3.31
N VAL A 272 -38.37 1.17 4.26
CA VAL A 272 -39.79 1.45 4.39
C VAL A 272 -40.01 2.90 4.81
N HIS A 273 -41.03 3.57 4.26
CA HIS A 273 -41.45 4.86 4.82
C HIS A 273 -41.96 4.68 6.24
N VAL A 274 -41.72 5.64 7.14
CA VAL A 274 -42.28 5.64 8.51
C VAL A 274 -43.77 5.31 8.52
N ALA A 275 -44.58 5.99 7.69
CA ALA A 275 -46.01 5.73 7.56
C ALA A 275 -46.34 4.37 6.90
N CYS A 276 -45.51 3.86 5.99
CA CYS A 276 -45.76 2.59 5.30
C CYS A 276 -45.37 1.37 6.15
N GLY A 277 -44.45 1.54 7.11
CA GLY A 277 -44.06 0.52 8.10
C GLY A 277 -44.86 0.58 9.39
N ASN A 278 -45.80 1.53 9.52
CA ASN A 278 -46.53 1.83 10.76
C ASN A 278 -45.59 2.17 11.95
N LEU A 279 -44.46 2.82 11.64
CA LEU A 279 -43.43 3.23 12.58
C LEU A 279 -43.81 4.56 13.27
N ARG A 280 -43.26 4.83 14.46
CA ARG A 280 -43.59 6.02 15.27
C ARG A 280 -42.38 6.91 15.42
N ARG A 281 -42.43 8.11 14.84
CA ARG A 281 -41.32 9.08 14.74
C ARG A 281 -40.36 9.11 15.94
N ASP A 282 -40.91 9.17 17.15
CA ASP A 282 -40.15 9.47 18.37
C ASP A 282 -39.71 8.21 19.15
N SER A 283 -39.87 6.99 18.59
CA SER A 283 -39.38 5.75 19.21
C SER A 283 -37.99 5.36 18.73
N ALA A 284 -37.15 4.88 19.66
CA ALA A 284 -35.84 4.32 19.35
C ALA A 284 -35.94 3.10 18.41
N ASP A 285 -37.00 2.29 18.57
CA ASP A 285 -37.33 1.08 17.81
C ASP A 285 -37.38 1.29 16.29
N ASN A 286 -37.53 2.53 15.80
CA ASN A 286 -37.42 2.83 14.37
C ASN A 286 -36.07 2.38 13.81
N HIS A 287 -34.98 2.53 14.57
CA HIS A 287 -33.64 2.08 14.19
C HIS A 287 -33.46 0.55 14.26
N GLN A 288 -34.44 -0.16 14.84
CA GLN A 288 -34.52 -1.61 14.92
C GLN A 288 -35.49 -2.21 13.87
N TRP A 289 -36.04 -1.40 12.94
CA TRP A 289 -36.91 -1.95 11.90
C TRP A 289 -36.18 -3.03 11.09
N MET A 290 -36.88 -4.15 10.87
CA MET A 290 -36.34 -5.34 10.24
C MET A 290 -37.30 -5.77 9.12
N CYS A 291 -36.77 -5.98 7.91
CA CYS A 291 -37.58 -6.45 6.79
C CYS A 291 -38.03 -7.91 7.00
N THR A 292 -39.04 -8.34 6.25
CA THR A 292 -39.61 -9.70 6.34
C THR A 292 -38.61 -10.80 6.05
N GLU A 293 -37.66 -10.55 5.14
CA GLU A 293 -36.59 -11.49 4.76
C GLU A 293 -35.62 -11.71 5.93
N CYS A 294 -35.07 -10.64 6.51
CA CYS A 294 -34.19 -10.75 7.68
C CYS A 294 -34.91 -11.29 8.92
N ARG A 295 -36.20 -10.94 9.12
CA ARG A 295 -36.97 -11.44 10.26
C ARG A 295 -37.21 -12.95 10.19
N ALA A 296 -37.32 -13.53 8.99
CA ALA A 296 -37.38 -14.98 8.83
C ALA A 296 -36.02 -15.65 9.15
N VAL A 297 -34.91 -15.06 8.71
CA VAL A 297 -33.55 -15.59 8.97
C VAL A 297 -33.15 -15.51 10.44
N VAL A 298 -33.47 -14.41 11.13
CA VAL A 298 -33.21 -14.29 12.57
C VAL A 298 -34.03 -15.33 13.34
N ALA A 299 -35.32 -15.48 13.02
CA ALA A 299 -36.19 -16.45 13.69
C ALA A 299 -35.76 -17.92 13.48
N SER A 300 -35.19 -18.29 12.31
CA SER A 300 -34.68 -19.65 12.11
C SER A 300 -33.42 -19.92 12.93
N VAL A 301 -32.50 -18.94 13.02
CA VAL A 301 -31.30 -19.07 13.86
C VAL A 301 -31.67 -19.13 15.35
N GLU A 302 -32.63 -18.31 15.80
CA GLU A 302 -33.16 -18.38 17.17
C GLU A 302 -33.74 -19.77 17.48
N GLN A 303 -34.46 -20.39 16.53
CA GLN A 303 -34.98 -21.76 16.67
C GLN A 303 -33.86 -22.82 16.71
N GLU A 304 -32.92 -22.78 15.76
CA GLU A 304 -31.77 -23.70 15.72
C GLU A 304 -30.97 -23.65 17.03
N THR A 305 -30.70 -22.46 17.57
CA THR A 305 -29.99 -22.32 18.87
C THR A 305 -30.78 -22.77 20.09
N ALA A 306 -32.11 -22.75 20.03
CA ALA A 306 -32.96 -23.26 21.12
C ALA A 306 -33.04 -24.79 21.09
N GLU A 307 -33.17 -25.39 19.90
CA GLU A 307 -33.16 -26.84 19.71
C GLU A 307 -31.78 -27.45 20.08
N GLU A 308 -30.67 -26.77 19.79
CA GLU A 308 -29.34 -27.18 20.27
C GLU A 308 -29.21 -27.08 21.81
N GLN A 309 -29.79 -26.06 22.45
CA GLN A 309 -29.75 -25.90 23.91
C GLN A 309 -30.60 -26.96 24.62
N GLU A 310 -31.84 -27.17 24.20
CA GLU A 310 -32.70 -28.23 24.75
C GLU A 310 -32.06 -29.62 24.57
N ALA A 311 -31.41 -29.89 23.45
CA ALA A 311 -30.69 -31.16 23.22
C ALA A 311 -29.51 -31.34 24.19
N THR A 312 -28.75 -30.29 24.51
CA THR A 312 -27.65 -30.38 25.50
C THR A 312 -28.15 -30.52 26.94
N GLU A 313 -29.27 -29.90 27.29
CA GLU A 313 -29.89 -30.07 28.61
C GLU A 313 -30.49 -31.48 28.79
N GLU A 314 -31.03 -32.11 27.73
CA GLU A 314 -31.47 -33.51 27.78
C GLU A 314 -30.31 -34.51 27.91
N GLU A 315 -29.13 -34.26 27.31
CA GLU A 315 -27.94 -35.10 27.55
C GLU A 315 -27.40 -34.97 28.99
N GLU A 316 -27.26 -33.75 29.54
CA GLU A 316 -26.84 -33.59 30.95
C GLU A 316 -27.86 -34.19 31.95
N ALA A 317 -29.15 -34.17 31.63
CA ALA A 317 -30.18 -34.78 32.47
C ALA A 317 -30.11 -36.32 32.53
N ALA A 318 -29.48 -36.97 31.55
CA ALA A 318 -29.40 -38.43 31.45
C ALA A 318 -28.28 -39.06 32.31
N GLU A 319 -27.11 -38.41 32.44
CA GLU A 319 -25.98 -38.92 33.24
C GLU A 319 -26.08 -38.55 34.73
N LYS A 320 -26.85 -39.32 35.51
CA LYS A 320 -26.73 -39.29 36.97
C LYS A 320 -25.56 -40.16 37.46
N PRO A 321 -24.48 -39.58 38.00
CA PRO A 321 -23.31 -40.35 38.44
C PRO A 321 -23.62 -41.18 39.68
N THR A 322 -23.09 -42.42 39.71
CA THR A 322 -23.05 -43.24 40.93
C THR A 322 -21.79 -42.93 41.75
N PRO A 323 -21.86 -42.92 43.10
CA PRO A 323 -20.73 -42.53 43.92
C PRO A 323 -19.66 -43.64 43.96
N SER A 324 -18.61 -43.50 43.16
CA SER A 324 -17.40 -44.33 43.26
C SER A 324 -16.35 -43.65 44.16
N VAL A 325 -15.75 -44.42 45.06
CA VAL A 325 -14.77 -43.92 46.04
C VAL A 325 -13.36 -44.28 45.57
N THR A 326 -12.52 -43.27 45.31
CA THR A 326 -11.09 -43.42 45.02
C THR A 326 -10.25 -42.38 45.80
N PRO A 327 -8.97 -42.68 46.12
CA PRO A 327 -8.20 -41.94 47.13
C PRO A 327 -7.53 -40.65 46.60
N PRO A 328 -7.13 -39.72 47.49
CA PRO A 328 -6.61 -38.42 47.10
C PRO A 328 -5.25 -38.47 46.38
N PRO A 329 -4.98 -37.52 45.45
CA PRO A 329 -3.66 -37.34 44.86
C PRO A 329 -2.60 -36.94 45.89
N LYS A 330 -1.35 -37.30 45.62
CA LYS A 330 -0.21 -36.95 46.49
C LYS A 330 0.29 -35.54 46.20
N GLU A 331 0.52 -34.77 47.26
CA GLU A 331 1.15 -33.46 47.21
C GLU A 331 2.50 -33.50 46.47
N ARG A 332 2.74 -32.51 45.59
CA ARG A 332 4.07 -32.22 45.06
C ARG A 332 4.49 -30.82 45.49
N LYS A 333 5.32 -30.78 46.52
CA LYS A 333 6.02 -29.59 47.01
C LYS A 333 6.84 -28.98 45.87
N ILE A 334 6.55 -27.73 45.51
CA ILE A 334 7.44 -26.90 44.68
C ILE A 334 8.14 -25.95 45.65
N GLU A 335 9.47 -26.02 45.69
CA GLU A 335 10.29 -25.14 46.52
C GLU A 335 10.71 -23.92 45.69
N TYR A 336 10.39 -22.73 46.19
CA TYR A 336 10.88 -21.48 45.62
C TYR A 336 12.37 -21.32 45.93
N ILE A 337 13.15 -20.96 44.92
CA ILE A 337 14.49 -20.39 45.13
C ILE A 337 14.36 -18.89 44.87
N ILE A 338 14.46 -18.12 45.95
CA ILE A 338 14.60 -16.66 45.90
C ILE A 338 16.09 -16.37 45.68
N VAL A 339 16.38 -15.41 44.80
CA VAL A 339 17.65 -14.68 44.79
C VAL A 339 17.30 -13.21 44.97
N SER A 340 17.73 -12.64 46.09
CA SER A 340 17.62 -11.23 46.46
C SER A 340 18.78 -10.41 45.92
N ASP A 341 18.62 -9.08 46.00
CA ASP A 341 19.57 -7.95 46.00
C ASP A 341 18.70 -6.75 45.50
N ASP A 342 18.07 -5.91 46.32
CA ASP A 342 18.57 -4.98 47.38
C ASP A 342 19.41 -3.84 46.74
N ASP A 343 19.21 -2.51 46.87
CA ASP A 343 18.15 -1.57 47.38
C ASP A 343 18.08 -0.37 46.35
N GLU A 344 17.47 0.83 46.42
CA GLU A 344 16.67 1.76 47.28
C GLU A 344 16.10 2.82 46.26
N ASP A 345 15.03 3.66 46.30
CA ASP A 345 13.90 4.18 47.12
C ASP A 345 12.76 4.51 46.09
N GLY A 346 11.43 4.60 46.35
CA GLY A 346 10.65 4.42 47.58
C GLY A 346 9.49 5.44 47.76
N LYS A 347 8.59 5.62 46.78
CA LYS A 347 7.35 6.42 46.98
C LYS A 347 6.13 6.09 46.11
N ASP A 348 4.98 6.23 46.74
CA ASP A 348 3.62 5.96 46.27
C ASP A 348 2.99 7.17 45.54
N ASP A 349 2.06 6.91 44.63
CA ASP A 349 0.67 7.38 44.76
C ASP A 349 -0.27 6.65 43.75
N GLU A 350 -1.59 6.82 43.91
CA GLU A 350 -2.59 5.83 43.44
C GLU A 350 -3.17 6.02 42.01
N ARG A 351 -3.46 4.87 41.37
CA ARG A 351 -4.62 4.54 40.50
C ARG A 351 -5.11 5.53 39.43
N ASN A 352 -5.17 5.06 38.18
CA ASN A 352 -6.39 4.45 37.63
C ASN A 352 -6.07 3.69 36.32
N ASP A 353 -6.98 2.79 35.95
CA ASP A 353 -6.94 2.00 34.71
C ASP A 353 -7.62 2.72 33.53
N ASP A 354 -7.61 2.07 32.35
CA ASP A 354 -8.40 2.32 31.13
C ASP A 354 -8.19 3.65 30.36
N ASP A 355 -7.45 3.59 29.24
CA ASP A 355 -8.00 3.80 27.89
C ASP A 355 -6.98 3.42 26.79
N ASP A 356 -7.44 2.75 25.72
CA ASP A 356 -6.63 2.35 24.55
C ASP A 356 -6.57 3.48 23.51
N ASP A 357 -5.44 4.19 23.42
CA ASP A 357 -5.22 5.24 22.40
C ASP A 357 -4.22 4.75 21.31
N GLU A 358 -4.70 4.56 20.08
CA GLU A 358 -3.92 4.03 18.96
C GLU A 358 -2.88 5.06 18.45
N VAL A 359 -1.70 5.05 19.06
CA VAL A 359 -0.57 5.94 18.67
C VAL A 359 -0.13 5.66 17.24
N THR A 360 -0.73 6.38 16.29
CA THR A 360 -0.32 6.41 14.89
C THR A 360 1.06 7.05 14.79
N ILE A 361 2.11 6.21 14.79
CA ILE A 361 3.48 6.66 14.56
C ILE A 361 3.60 7.11 13.10
N LEU A 362 3.39 8.40 12.87
CA LEU A 362 3.80 9.09 11.64
C LEU A 362 5.33 9.08 11.58
N ALA A 363 5.88 8.00 11.03
CA ALA A 363 7.29 7.93 10.68
C ALA A 363 7.57 8.98 9.58
N GLU A 364 8.19 10.10 9.97
CA GLU A 364 8.70 11.13 9.04
C GLU A 364 9.84 10.56 8.19
N TYR A 365 9.46 9.78 7.17
CA TYR A 365 10.39 9.25 6.18
C TYR A 365 11.01 10.42 5.41
N ASN A 366 12.31 10.60 5.61
CA ASN A 366 13.08 11.61 4.89
C ASN A 366 13.13 11.25 3.40
N PRO A 367 12.89 12.21 2.48
CA PRO A 367 12.90 11.94 1.04
C PRO A 367 14.29 11.46 0.57
N PRO A 368 14.36 10.78 -0.59
CA PRO A 368 15.62 10.26 -1.16
C PRO A 368 16.73 11.33 -1.20
N LYS A 369 17.72 11.18 -0.32
CA LYS A 369 18.76 12.21 -0.14
C LYS A 369 19.66 12.23 -1.36
N ALA A 370 19.68 13.38 -2.04
CA ALA A 370 20.48 13.62 -3.24
C ALA A 370 21.92 13.09 -3.09
N ARG A 371 22.44 12.50 -4.18
CA ARG A 371 23.73 11.81 -4.25
C ARG A 371 24.92 12.74 -3.98
N LYS A 372 25.20 12.98 -2.70
CA LYS A 372 26.27 13.84 -2.21
C LYS A 372 27.64 13.18 -2.40
N SER A 373 28.64 13.99 -2.72
CA SER A 373 30.00 13.52 -3.00
C SER A 373 30.68 12.96 -1.75
N ALA A 374 30.98 11.65 -1.76
CA ALA A 374 31.66 10.98 -0.67
C ALA A 374 33.12 11.44 -0.55
N LYS A 375 33.42 12.15 0.55
CA LYS A 375 34.78 12.31 1.08
C LYS A 375 34.88 11.56 2.41
N SER A 376 36.06 11.01 2.69
CA SER A 376 36.31 10.02 3.74
C SER A 376 36.64 10.61 5.11
N SER A 377 36.00 10.11 6.18
CA SER A 377 36.60 9.79 7.49
C SER A 377 35.56 9.11 8.41
N ASP A 378 36.01 8.57 9.54
CA ASP A 378 35.25 7.73 10.47
C ASP A 378 34.10 8.43 11.23
N PRO A 379 33.13 7.66 11.76
CA PRO A 379 31.99 8.19 12.50
C PRO A 379 32.30 8.45 13.98
N THR A 380 32.01 9.65 14.46
CA THR A 380 31.82 9.94 15.89
C THR A 380 30.38 10.43 16.12
N TYR A 381 29.61 9.69 16.91
CA TYR A 381 28.24 10.02 17.27
C TYR A 381 28.20 11.21 18.23
N PHE A 382 27.51 12.29 17.87
CA PHE A 382 27.02 13.30 18.80
C PHE A 382 25.64 13.78 18.35
N VAL A 383 24.62 13.47 19.14
CA VAL A 383 23.26 13.99 18.96
C VAL A 383 23.13 15.24 19.83
N LEU A 384 22.69 16.36 19.23
CA LEU A 384 22.30 17.57 19.94
C LEU A 384 20.83 17.88 19.63
N HIS A 385 19.95 17.53 20.55
CA HIS A 385 18.57 18.03 20.56
C HIS A 385 18.53 19.41 21.21
N HIS A 386 17.95 20.39 20.51
CA HIS A 386 17.11 21.45 21.09
C HIS A 386 16.14 21.89 19.98
N SER A 387 14.83 21.65 20.10
CA SER A 387 13.87 22.33 21.00
C SER A 387 13.55 23.75 20.53
N ASN A 388 12.64 23.89 19.56
CA ASN A 388 12.00 25.17 19.24
C ASN A 388 10.69 25.32 20.03
N VAL A 389 10.53 26.47 20.69
CA VAL A 389 9.34 26.83 21.46
C VAL A 389 8.34 27.55 20.55
N TYR A 390 7.09 27.11 20.53
CA TYR A 390 6.00 27.85 19.86
C TYR A 390 5.43 28.92 20.79
N ILE A 391 5.36 30.17 20.30
CA ILE A 391 4.72 31.29 21.00
C ILE A 391 3.30 31.46 20.43
N ILE A 392 2.30 31.41 21.32
CA ILE A 392 0.89 31.63 20.97
C ILE A 392 0.59 33.14 21.02
N PRO A 393 0.08 33.78 19.95
CA PRO A 393 -0.39 35.16 20.01
C PRO A 393 -1.73 35.23 20.75
N SER A 394 -1.75 35.90 21.90
CA SER A 394 -2.99 36.22 22.61
C SER A 394 -3.81 37.27 21.84
N GLY A 395 -5.09 37.01 21.61
CA GLY A 395 -6.00 37.99 21.01
C GLY A 395 -6.25 39.20 21.91
N SER A 396 -6.35 40.39 21.31
CA SER A 396 -6.67 41.64 22.01
C SER A 396 -8.00 42.21 21.52
N SER A 397 -8.95 42.39 22.44
CA SER A 397 -10.26 43.02 22.19
C SER A 397 -10.15 44.51 21.89
N SER A 398 -10.93 45.00 20.93
CA SER A 398 -11.33 46.41 20.73
C SER A 398 -12.61 46.45 19.90
#